data_AF-A0A924H2F6-F1
#
_entry.id   AF-A0A924H2F6-F1
#
_cell.length_a   1.000
_cell.length_b   1.000
_cell.length_c   1.000
_cell.angle_alpha   90.00
_cell.angle_beta   90.00
_cell.angle_gamma   90.00
#
_symmetry.space_group_name_H-M   'P 1'
#
loop_
_entity.id
_entity.type
_entity.pdbx_description
1 polymer ?
#
loop_
_entity_poly.entity_id
_entity_poly.type
_entity_poly.pdbx_seq_one_letter_code
_entity_poly.pdbx_strand_id
1 'polypeptide(L)'
;MESYLLDWANLLLRWAHVITAIAWAGSSFYFVFLDSSLTPPVDEDLKKQGVDGELWAVHGGGFYHPVKFNVRPPKLPEHLHWFYWESYTTWLTGFALFTVSYLWSAGT
;
A
#
# COMPACT_ATOMS: atom_id res chain seq x y z
N MET A 1 -11.74 22.78 -27.54
CA MET A 1 -11.36 23.08 -26.13
C MET A 1 -11.74 21.91 -25.23
N GLU A 2 -13.00 21.47 -25.25
CA GLU A 2 -13.49 20.33 -24.44
C GLU A 2 -12.75 19.02 -24.72
N SER A 3 -12.57 18.62 -25.99
CA SER A 3 -11.80 17.42 -26.36
C SER A 3 -10.36 17.44 -25.83
N TYR A 4 -9.69 18.59 -25.97
CA TYR A 4 -8.32 18.79 -25.48
C TYR A 4 -8.23 18.63 -23.96
N LEU A 5 -9.21 19.15 -23.20
CA LEU A 5 -9.26 18.95 -21.75
C LEU A 5 -9.51 17.48 -21.38
N LEU A 6 -10.36 16.78 -22.14
CA LEU A 6 -10.61 15.35 -21.96
C LEU A 6 -9.37 14.51 -22.24
N ASP A 7 -8.59 14.83 -23.27
CA ASP A 7 -7.34 14.13 -23.58
C ASP A 7 -6.32 14.27 -22.45
N TRP A 8 -6.15 15.49 -21.92
CA TRP A 8 -5.30 15.73 -20.76
C TRP A 8 -5.80 15.05 -19.49
N ALA A 9 -7.11 15.08 -19.24
CA ALA A 9 -7.70 14.36 -18.11
C ALA A 9 -7.47 12.85 -18.24
N ASN A 10 -7.62 12.29 -19.45
CA ASN A 10 -7.36 10.89 -19.71
C ASN A 10 -5.89 10.52 -19.44
N LEU A 11 -4.95 11.34 -19.91
CA LEU A 11 -3.52 11.17 -19.67
C LEU A 11 -3.18 11.20 -18.18
N LEU A 12 -3.67 12.22 -17.45
CA LEU A 12 -3.43 12.36 -16.02
C LEU A 12 -4.04 11.21 -15.22
N LEU A 13 -5.26 10.78 -15.55
CA LEU A 13 -5.90 9.63 -14.90
C LEU A 13 -5.15 8.33 -15.15
N ARG A 14 -4.62 8.11 -16.36
CA ARG A 14 -3.79 6.92 -16.68
C ARG A 14 -2.54 6.89 -15.83
N TRP A 15 -1.82 8.01 -15.77
CA TRP A 15 -0.60 8.09 -14.96
C TRP A 15 -0.88 7.95 -13.48
N ALA A 16 -1.92 8.61 -12.97
CA ALA A 16 -2.35 8.45 -11.58
C ALA A 16 -2.66 6.97 -11.28
N HIS A 17 -3.42 6.30 -12.15
CA HIS A 17 -3.76 4.90 -11.99
C HIS A 17 -2.52 4.00 -11.97
N VAL A 18 -1.62 4.15 -12.95
CA VAL A 18 -0.37 3.36 -13.00
C VAL A 18 0.48 3.57 -11.75
N ILE A 19 0.63 4.81 -11.28
CA ILE A 19 1.40 5.11 -10.06
C ILE A 19 0.77 4.45 -8.83
N THR A 20 -0.54 4.61 -8.64
CA THR A 20 -1.25 4.00 -7.51
C THR A 20 -1.22 2.47 -7.55
N ALA A 21 -1.34 1.88 -8.75
CA ALA A 21 -1.24 0.44 -8.95
C ALA A 21 0.16 -0.08 -8.60
N ILE A 22 1.22 0.63 -8.99
CA ILE A 22 2.60 0.28 -8.61
C ILE A 22 2.78 0.36 -7.09
N ALA A 23 2.25 1.40 -6.44
CA ALA A 23 2.31 1.54 -4.99
C ALA A 23 1.56 0.40 -4.27
N TRP A 24 0.38 0.01 -4.77
CA TRP A 24 -0.41 -1.07 -4.19
C TRP A 24 0.24 -2.45 -4.40
N ALA A 25 0.71 -2.75 -5.61
CA ALA A 25 1.41 -3.98 -5.89
C ALA A 25 2.73 -4.08 -5.10
N GLY A 26 3.49 -2.98 -5.05
CA GLY A 26 4.76 -2.89 -4.33
C GLY A 26 4.59 -3.12 -2.83
N SER A 27 3.62 -2.44 -2.20
CA SER A 27 3.30 -2.67 -0.78
C SER A 27 2.85 -4.11 -0.52
N SER A 28 2.06 -4.70 -1.42
CA SER A 28 1.64 -6.11 -1.31
C SER A 28 2.84 -7.07 -1.33
N PHE A 29 3.77 -6.91 -2.29
CA PHE A 29 4.98 -7.72 -2.34
C PHE A 29 5.87 -7.53 -1.10
N TYR A 30 5.98 -6.30 -0.61
CA TYR A 30 6.71 -6.01 0.62
C TYR A 30 6.11 -6.77 1.82
N PHE A 31 4.78 -6.75 2.00
CA PHE A 31 4.13 -7.47 3.09
C PHE A 31 4.22 -8.99 2.95
N VAL A 32 4.15 -9.54 1.73
CA VAL A 32 4.39 -10.96 1.48
C VAL A 32 5.81 -11.36 1.88
N PHE A 33 6.81 -10.56 1.49
CA PHE A 33 8.20 -10.77 1.90
C PHE A 33 8.35 -10.67 3.42
N LEU A 34 7.82 -9.61 4.04
CA LEU A 34 7.89 -9.37 5.47
C LEU A 34 7.33 -10.57 6.23
N ASP A 35 6.09 -10.96 5.96
CA ASP A 35 5.40 -12.06 6.63
C ASP A 35 6.11 -13.41 6.45
N SER A 36 6.71 -13.65 5.28
CA SER A 36 7.44 -14.89 5.00
C SER A 36 8.84 -14.93 5.63
N SER A 37 9.36 -13.78 6.07
CA SER A 37 10.72 -13.63 6.58
C SER A 37 10.78 -13.39 8.09
N LEU A 38 9.63 -13.34 8.77
CA LEU A 38 9.58 -13.21 10.23
C LEU A 38 10.20 -14.44 10.89
N THR A 39 11.01 -14.19 11.92
CA THR A 39 11.51 -15.22 12.82
C THR A 39 10.86 -15.07 14.20
N PRO A 40 10.76 -16.15 14.99
CA PRO A 40 10.29 -16.04 16.38
C PRO A 40 11.09 -15.00 17.16
N PRO A 41 10.45 -14.19 18.03
CA PRO A 41 11.16 -13.16 18.79
C PRO A 41 12.16 -13.77 19.76
N VAL A 42 13.37 -13.19 19.81
CA VAL A 42 14.42 -13.63 20.75
C VAL A 42 14.32 -12.88 22.08
N ASP A 43 13.95 -11.60 22.03
CA ASP A 43 13.83 -10.72 23.20
C ASP A 43 12.66 -11.14 24.13
N GLU A 44 12.96 -11.32 25.42
CA GLU A 44 12.00 -11.76 26.43
C GLU A 44 10.87 -10.76 26.68
N ASP A 45 11.13 -9.46 26.54
CA ASP A 45 10.11 -8.42 26.73
C ASP A 45 9.17 -8.35 25.51
N LEU A 46 9.67 -8.62 24.30
CA LEU A 46 8.81 -8.76 23.11
C LEU A 46 7.90 -9.99 23.21
N LYS A 47 8.42 -11.12 23.70
CA LYS A 47 7.61 -12.31 24.00
C LYS A 47 6.50 -12.01 25.00
N LYS A 48 6.82 -11.33 26.11
CA LYS A 48 5.82 -10.92 27.13
C LYS A 48 4.74 -10.00 26.55
N GLN A 49 5.09 -9.17 25.58
CA GLN A 49 4.14 -8.27 24.90
C GLN A 49 3.25 -8.99 23.88
N GLY A 50 3.52 -10.27 23.59
CA GLY A 50 2.74 -11.07 22.64
C GLY A 50 3.14 -10.84 21.17
N VAL A 51 4.39 -10.47 20.91
CA VAL A 51 4.95 -10.47 19.56
C VAL A 51 5.02 -11.91 19.05
N ASP A 52 4.55 -12.13 17.82
CA ASP A 52 4.52 -13.43 17.15
C ASP A 52 5.75 -13.64 16.26
N GLY A 53 6.25 -12.55 15.67
CA GLY A 53 7.44 -12.59 14.84
C GLY A 53 8.16 -11.24 14.76
N GLU A 54 9.45 -11.29 14.49
CA GLU A 54 10.30 -10.11 14.28
C GLU A 54 11.16 -10.27 13.03
N LEU A 55 11.55 -9.14 12.44
CA LEU A 55 12.52 -9.08 11.35
C LEU A 55 13.46 -7.90 11.60
N TRP A 56 14.75 -8.10 11.32
CA TRP A 56 15.73 -7.03 11.25
C TRP A 56 16.07 -6.75 9.79
N ALA A 57 15.95 -5.49 9.38
CA ALA A 57 16.22 -5.06 8.01
C ALA A 57 17.10 -3.79 7.99
N VAL A 58 17.86 -3.60 6.92
CA VAL A 58 18.68 -2.40 6.70
C VAL A 58 18.33 -1.77 5.35
N HIS A 59 18.15 -0.45 5.33
CA HIS A 59 17.94 0.30 4.09
C HIS A 59 18.47 1.73 4.23
N GLY A 60 19.20 2.23 3.23
CA GLY A 60 19.77 3.58 3.25
C GLY A 60 20.73 3.85 4.43
N GLY A 61 21.30 2.81 5.03
CA GLY A 61 22.13 2.89 6.25
C GLY A 61 21.35 2.90 7.58
N GLY A 62 20.02 2.94 7.54
CA GLY A 62 19.16 2.82 8.72
C GLY A 62 18.77 1.36 8.99
N PHE A 63 18.64 1.00 10.26
CA PHE A 63 18.17 -0.30 10.71
C PHE A 63 16.71 -0.21 11.15
N TYR A 64 15.91 -1.19 10.72
CA TYR A 64 14.49 -1.32 11.00
C TYR A 64 14.25 -2.64 11.73
N HIS A 65 13.44 -2.58 12.78
CA HIS A 65 13.00 -3.75 13.56
C HIS A 65 11.48 -3.86 13.56
N PRO A 66 10.86 -4.23 12.42
CA PRO A 66 9.44 -4.54 12.40
C PRO A 66 9.13 -5.76 13.27
N VAL A 67 8.11 -5.61 14.12
CA VAL A 67 7.54 -6.68 14.94
C VAL A 67 6.07 -6.88 14.57
N LYS A 68 5.63 -8.13 14.50
CA LYS A 68 4.25 -8.51 14.19
C LYS A 68 3.57 -9.04 15.45
N PHE A 69 2.38 -8.50 15.72
CA PHE A 69 1.46 -9.04 16.71
C PHE A 69 0.38 -9.86 15.99
N ASN A 70 -0.05 -10.99 16.57
CA ASN A 70 -1.06 -11.85 15.94
C ASN A 70 -2.42 -11.18 15.73
N VAL A 71 -2.75 -10.14 16.50
CA VAL A 71 -4.04 -9.43 16.40
C VAL A 71 -3.87 -7.93 16.60
N ARG A 72 -3.31 -7.53 17.75
CA ARG A 72 -3.10 -6.13 18.10
C ARG A 72 -1.93 -5.98 19.08
N PRO A 73 -1.24 -4.83 19.09
CA PRO A 73 -0.32 -4.51 20.17
C PRO A 73 -1.09 -4.25 21.49
N PRO A 74 -0.41 -4.31 22.65
CA PRO A 74 -1.01 -4.00 23.95
C PRO A 74 -1.61 -2.59 24.03
N LYS A 75 -0.98 -1.63 23.35
CA LYS A 75 -1.46 -0.25 23.20
C LYS A 75 -1.33 0.15 21.73
N LEU A 76 -2.42 0.67 21.15
CA LEU A 76 -2.37 1.22 19.79
C LEU A 76 -1.57 2.54 19.79
N PRO A 77 -0.66 2.73 18.82
CA PRO A 77 0.06 3.98 18.67
C PRO A 77 -0.87 5.11 18.22
N GLU A 78 -0.57 6.35 18.61
CA GLU A 78 -1.31 7.53 18.18
C GLU A 78 -1.17 7.77 16.67
N HIS A 79 0.00 7.46 16.12
CA HIS A 79 0.29 7.52 14.70
C HIS A 79 0.36 6.12 14.12
N LEU A 80 -0.76 5.68 13.52
CA LEU A 80 -0.85 4.42 12.80
C LEU A 80 -0.98 4.69 11.31
N HIS A 81 0.01 4.25 10.53
CA HIS A 81 -0.15 4.20 9.08
C HIS A 81 -0.90 2.93 8.70
N TRP A 82 -1.95 3.07 7.89
CA TRP A 82 -2.74 1.94 7.43
C TRP A 82 -2.77 1.95 5.90
N PHE A 83 -2.18 0.91 5.31
CA PHE A 83 -1.94 0.71 3.87
C PHE A 83 -3.19 0.35 3.05
N TYR A 84 -4.35 0.91 3.38
CA TYR A 84 -5.55 0.76 2.53
C TYR A 84 -5.59 1.79 1.41
N TRP A 85 -4.89 2.91 1.54
CA TRP A 85 -5.00 4.00 0.56
C TRP A 85 -4.50 3.61 -0.82
N GLU A 86 -3.47 2.79 -0.92
CA GLU A 86 -2.89 2.34 -2.18
C GLU A 86 -3.92 1.55 -2.99
N SER A 87 -4.64 0.62 -2.35
CA SER A 87 -5.68 -0.18 -3.03
C SER A 87 -6.92 0.65 -3.34
N TYR A 88 -7.37 1.50 -2.39
CA TYR A 88 -8.55 2.35 -2.57
C TYR A 88 -8.33 3.38 -3.69
N THR A 89 -7.16 4.00 -3.74
CA THR A 89 -6.82 4.98 -4.80
C THR A 89 -6.63 4.31 -6.16
N THR A 90 -6.07 3.10 -6.20
CA THR A 90 -6.02 2.29 -7.43
C THR A 90 -7.42 1.98 -7.95
N TRP A 91 -8.34 1.57 -7.07
CA TRP A 91 -9.72 1.30 -7.45
C TRP A 91 -10.43 2.56 -7.95
N LEU A 92 -10.31 3.69 -7.23
CA LEU A 92 -10.93 4.97 -7.61
C LEU A 92 -10.44 5.46 -8.97
N THR A 93 -9.13 5.45 -9.19
CA THR A 93 -8.53 5.89 -10.46
C THR A 93 -8.86 4.94 -11.60
N GLY A 94 -8.92 3.63 -11.35
CA GLY A 94 -9.31 2.62 -12.34
C GLY A 94 -10.77 2.75 -12.74
N PHE A 95 -11.67 2.98 -11.77
CA PHE A 95 -13.08 3.22 -12.03
C PHE A 95 -13.33 4.54 -12.78
N ALA A 96 -12.59 5.59 -12.42
CA ALA A 96 -12.61 6.86 -13.16
C ALA A 96 -12.15 6.67 -14.62
N LEU A 97 -11.08 5.91 -14.85
CA LEU A 97 -10.61 5.57 -16.20
C LEU A 97 -11.64 4.78 -17.00
N PHE A 98 -12.27 3.78 -16.39
CA PHE A 98 -13.34 3.02 -17.02
C PHE A 98 -14.51 3.95 -17.41
N THR A 99 -14.90 4.86 -16.52
CA THR A 99 -15.98 5.81 -16.80
C THR A 99 -15.61 6.75 -17.96
N VAL A 100 -14.44 7.40 -17.90
CA VAL A 100 -14.04 8.41 -18.89
C VAL A 100 -13.68 7.77 -20.23
N SER A 101 -12.89 6.69 -20.22
CA SER A 101 -12.33 6.11 -21.45
C SER A 101 -13.27 5.15 -22.15
N TYR A 102 -14.17 4.50 -21.40
CA TYR A 102 -15.06 3.49 -21.95
C TYR A 102 -16.52 3.95 -21.96
N LEU A 103 -17.09 4.34 -20.82
CA LEU A 103 -18.52 4.68 -20.76
C LEU A 103 -18.84 6.02 -21.45
N TRP A 104 -18.05 7.07 -21.20
CA TRP A 104 -18.28 8.40 -21.75
C TRP A 104 -17.90 8.48 -23.23
N SER A 105 -16.78 7.86 -23.62
CA SER A 105 -16.34 7.78 -25.01
C SER A 105 -17.13 6.80 -25.87
N ALA A 106 -18.05 5.99 -25.32
CA ALA A 106 -18.85 5.05 -26.11
C ALA A 106 -19.88 5.72 -27.03
N GLY A 107 -20.22 7.00 -26.79
CA GLY A 107 -21.24 7.75 -27.55
C GLY A 107 -20.67 8.78 -28.54
N THR A 108 -19.33 8.87 -28.65
CA THR A 108 -18.61 9.72 -29.62
C THR A 108 -17.92 8.85 -30.65
#